data_AF-A0A7C2Y3R4-F1
#
_entry.id   AF-A0A7C2Y3R4-F1
#
_cell.length_a   1.000
_cell.length_b   1.000
_cell.length_c   1.000
_cell.angle_alpha   90.00
_cell.angle_beta   90.00
_cell.angle_gamma   90.00
#
_symmetry.space_group_name_H-M   'P 1'
#
loop_
_entity.id
_entity.type
_entity.pdbx_description
1 polymer ?
#
loop_
_entity_poly.entity_id
_entity_poly.type
_entity_poly.pdbx_seq_one_letter_code
_entity_poly.pdbx_strand_id
1 'polypeptide(L)'
;MIERSIGDFILWFVVFLFSLSLHEAAHAWTANRFGDYTAYYLGRVTLNPAAHVDVFGTILFPIFSFFSGVPLIGWAKPVPVNPLHLRETRKHHILVSLAGPGSNLLLAGLFLGLILLLSMNWEATARSLGGLFTPLGKMLLIGLMLNVALAVFNLIPIP
;
A
#
# COMPACT_ATOMS: atom_id res chain seq x y z
N MET A 1 25.54 7.34 7.33
CA MET A 1 24.54 7.11 6.28
C MET A 1 24.18 5.63 6.33
N ILE A 2 22.91 5.28 6.56
CA ILE A 2 22.49 3.87 6.46
C ILE A 2 22.66 3.50 4.98
N GLU A 3 23.61 2.63 4.66
CA GLU A 3 23.76 2.10 3.30
C GLU A 3 22.45 1.39 2.92
N ARG A 4 21.71 1.96 1.96
CA ARG A 4 20.50 1.32 1.43
C ARG A 4 20.95 0.23 0.47
N SER A 5 20.78 -1.03 0.85
CA SER A 5 21.08 -2.13 -0.05
C SER A 5 20.03 -2.18 -1.18
N ILE A 6 20.45 -2.63 -2.37
CA ILE A 6 19.53 -2.87 -3.50
C ILE A 6 18.45 -3.89 -3.10
N GLY A 7 18.81 -4.88 -2.28
CA GLY A 7 17.85 -5.85 -1.75
C GLY A 7 16.74 -5.21 -0.92
N ASP A 8 17.08 -4.28 -0.02
CA ASP A 8 16.09 -3.58 0.79
C ASP A 8 15.17 -2.70 -0.07
N PHE A 9 15.72 -2.08 -1.12
CA PHE A 9 14.91 -1.31 -2.08
C PHE A 9 13.92 -2.20 -2.84
N ILE A 10 14.37 -3.38 -3.32
CA ILE A 10 13.48 -4.32 -4.03
C ILE A 10 12.36 -4.80 -3.12
N LEU A 11 12.68 -5.18 -1.88
CA LEU A 11 11.67 -5.61 -0.89
C LEU A 11 10.66 -4.50 -0.62
N TRP A 12 11.15 -3.28 -0.41
CA TRP A 12 10.30 -2.11 -0.21
C TRP A 12 9.42 -1.85 -1.43
N PHE A 13 9.97 -1.92 -2.64
CA PHE A 13 9.28 -1.62 -3.87
C PHE A 13 8.14 -2.61 -4.16
N VAL A 14 8.38 -3.91 -3.93
CA VAL A 14 7.34 -4.94 -4.09
C VAL A 14 6.17 -4.72 -3.13
N VAL A 15 6.48 -4.46 -1.85
CA VAL A 15 5.46 -4.17 -0.84
C VAL A 15 4.71 -2.89 -1.18
N PHE A 16 5.44 -1.85 -1.59
CA PHE A 16 4.90 -0.56 -2.00
C PHE A 16 3.91 -0.70 -3.17
N LEU A 17 4.28 -1.41 -4.24
CA LEU A 17 3.40 -1.65 -5.38
C LEU A 17 2.12 -2.37 -4.98
N PHE A 18 2.24 -3.42 -4.16
CA PHE A 18 1.08 -4.18 -3.69
C PHE A 18 0.17 -3.32 -2.80
N SER A 19 0.74 -2.58 -1.85
CA SER A 19 0.00 -1.68 -0.96
C SER A 19 -0.77 -0.61 -1.73
N LEU A 20 -0.12 0.06 -2.67
CA LEU A 20 -0.78 1.04 -3.53
C LEU A 20 -1.90 0.42 -4.37
N SER A 21 -1.66 -0.76 -4.92
CA SER A 21 -2.66 -1.45 -5.74
C SER A 21 -3.89 -1.82 -4.94
N LEU A 22 -3.70 -2.34 -3.72
CA LEU A 22 -4.80 -2.66 -2.81
C LEU A 22 -5.56 -1.41 -2.39
N HIS A 23 -4.85 -0.31 -2.09
CA HIS A 23 -5.43 0.98 -1.73
C HIS A 23 -6.36 1.53 -2.81
N GLU A 24 -5.86 1.64 -4.04
CA GLU A 24 -6.62 2.14 -5.18
C GLU A 24 -7.76 1.18 -5.57
N ALA A 25 -7.51 -0.13 -5.51
CA ALA A 25 -8.55 -1.12 -5.73
C ALA A 25 -9.68 -1.01 -4.69
N ALA A 26 -9.36 -0.69 -3.43
CA ALA A 26 -10.36 -0.52 -2.38
C ALA A 26 -11.24 0.71 -2.63
N HIS A 27 -10.66 1.83 -3.08
CA HIS A 27 -11.43 2.98 -3.56
C HIS A 27 -12.35 2.59 -4.72
N ALA A 28 -11.79 1.97 -5.77
CA ALA A 28 -12.52 1.56 -6.97
C ALA A 28 -13.69 0.61 -6.65
N TRP A 29 -13.42 -0.41 -5.84
CA TRP A 29 -14.39 -1.42 -5.43
C TRP A 29 -15.53 -0.82 -4.61
N THR A 30 -15.19 0.09 -3.68
CA THR A 30 -16.18 0.75 -2.82
C THR A 30 -17.06 1.70 -3.62
N ALA A 31 -16.47 2.49 -4.53
CA ALA A 31 -17.22 3.38 -5.42
C ALA A 31 -18.19 2.59 -6.31
N ASN A 32 -17.71 1.49 -6.89
CA ASN A 32 -18.52 0.55 -7.69
C ASN A 32 -19.70 0.00 -6.88
N ARG A 33 -19.48 -0.36 -5.61
CA ARG A 33 -20.55 -0.88 -4.73
C ARG A 33 -21.63 0.16 -4.41
N PHE A 34 -21.26 1.44 -4.41
CA PHE A 34 -22.14 2.56 -4.11
C PHE A 34 -22.76 3.27 -5.32
N GLY A 35 -22.54 2.74 -6.53
CA GLY A 35 -23.22 3.16 -7.76
C GLY A 35 -22.33 3.88 -8.78
N ASP A 36 -21.08 4.20 -8.43
CA ASP A 36 -20.14 4.79 -9.37
C ASP A 36 -19.30 3.72 -10.08
N TYR A 37 -19.72 3.38 -11.30
CA TYR A 37 -19.07 2.38 -12.15
C TYR A 37 -17.87 2.94 -12.95
N THR A 38 -17.50 4.22 -12.78
CA THR A 38 -16.44 4.87 -13.59
C THR A 38 -15.12 4.11 -13.52
N ALA A 39 -14.64 3.82 -12.31
CA ALA A 39 -13.41 3.06 -12.09
C ALA A 39 -13.50 1.62 -12.60
N TYR A 40 -14.69 1.00 -12.52
CA TYR A 40 -14.94 -0.35 -13.00
C TYR A 40 -14.77 -0.45 -14.52
N TYR A 41 -15.38 0.45 -15.28
CA TYR A 41 -15.25 0.49 -16.75
C TYR A 41 -13.82 0.80 -17.22
N LEU A 42 -13.04 1.49 -16.39
CA LEU A 42 -11.62 1.75 -16.64
C LEU A 42 -10.71 0.58 -16.22
N GLY A 43 -11.27 -0.54 -15.77
CA GLY A 43 -10.52 -1.72 -15.33
C GLY A 43 -9.72 -1.49 -14.04
N ARG A 44 -10.11 -0.52 -13.20
CA ARG A 44 -9.40 -0.13 -11.97
C ARG A 44 -9.82 -0.94 -10.74
N VAL A 45 -10.87 -1.76 -10.82
CA VAL A 45 -11.24 -2.70 -9.76
C VAL A 45 -10.38 -3.97 -9.88
N THR A 46 -9.09 -3.83 -9.59
CA THR A 46 -8.09 -4.91 -9.77
C THR A 46 -6.91 -4.72 -8.83
N LEU A 47 -6.29 -5.83 -8.38
CA LEU A 47 -5.03 -5.80 -7.64
C LEU A 47 -3.80 -5.76 -8.55
N ASN A 48 -3.98 -5.74 -9.87
CA ASN A 48 -2.88 -5.64 -10.81
C ASN A 48 -2.21 -4.24 -10.70
N PRO A 49 -0.94 -4.14 -10.25
CA PRO A 49 -0.27 -2.86 -10.08
C PRO A 49 -0.19 -2.05 -11.37
N ALA A 50 -0.09 -2.71 -12.53
CA ALA A 50 -0.03 -2.03 -13.82
C ALA A 50 -1.23 -1.11 -14.08
N ALA A 51 -2.40 -1.42 -13.50
CA ALA A 51 -3.58 -0.58 -13.62
C ALA A 51 -3.46 0.74 -12.84
N HIS A 52 -2.61 0.78 -11.81
CA HIS A 52 -2.51 1.87 -10.83
C HIS A 52 -1.19 2.64 -10.89
N VAL A 53 -0.28 2.26 -11.79
CA VAL A 53 1.02 2.93 -11.94
C VAL A 53 0.84 4.39 -12.37
N ASP A 54 1.50 5.29 -11.64
CA ASP A 54 1.90 6.59 -12.12
C ASP A 54 3.40 6.55 -12.47
N VAL A 55 3.78 6.93 -13.69
CA VAL A 55 5.19 6.81 -14.13
C VAL A 55 6.12 7.63 -13.23
N PHE A 56 5.68 8.81 -12.77
CA PHE A 56 6.49 9.65 -11.90
C PHE A 56 6.45 9.15 -10.46
N GLY A 57 5.26 9.01 -9.87
CA GLY A 57 5.08 8.68 -8.46
C GLY A 57 5.40 7.24 -8.10
N THR A 58 5.14 6.29 -9.01
CA THR A 58 5.30 4.86 -8.74
C THR A 58 6.67 4.34 -9.21
N ILE A 59 7.30 4.95 -10.22
CA ILE A 59 8.58 4.45 -10.79
C ILE A 59 9.71 5.44 -10.59
N LEU A 60 9.64 6.62 -11.20
CA LEU A 60 10.78 7.54 -11.26
C LEU A 60 11.14 8.10 -9.87
N PHE A 61 10.14 8.46 -9.07
CA PHE A 61 10.35 9.08 -7.78
C PHE A 61 10.93 8.12 -6.72
N PRO A 62 10.49 6.85 -6.61
CA PRO A 62 11.16 5.86 -5.78
C PRO A 62 12.62 5.61 -6.18
N ILE A 63 12.91 5.51 -7.48
CA ILE A 63 14.28 5.33 -8.00
C ILE A 63 15.15 6.54 -7.63
N PHE A 64 14.65 7.75 -7.91
CA PHE A 64 15.33 8.98 -7.51
C PHE A 64 15.55 9.04 -5.99
N SER A 65 14.54 8.67 -5.20
CA SER A 65 14.61 8.65 -3.74
C SER A 65 15.66 7.68 -3.22
N PHE A 66 15.84 6.54 -3.89
CA PHE A 66 16.87 5.57 -3.58
C PHE A 66 18.28 6.15 -3.75
N PHE A 67 18.56 6.80 -4.89
CA PHE A 67 19.89 7.32 -5.21
C PHE A 67 20.23 8.66 -4.53
N SER A 68 19.25 9.53 -4.31
CA SER A 68 19.45 10.84 -3.68
C SER A 68 19.49 10.80 -2.15
N GLY A 69 19.09 9.67 -1.55
CA GLY A 69 19.05 9.49 -0.10
C GLY A 69 17.86 10.14 0.60
N VAL A 70 16.95 10.81 -0.11
CA VAL A 70 15.69 11.31 0.46
C VAL A 70 14.80 10.12 0.89
N PRO A 71 13.80 10.34 1.78
CA PRO A 71 12.91 9.26 2.21
C PRO A 71 12.25 8.56 1.01
N LEU A 72 12.19 7.21 1.06
CA LEU A 72 11.50 6.43 0.04
C LEU A 72 10.00 6.69 0.14
N ILE A 73 9.49 7.46 -0.81
CA ILE A 73 8.09 7.85 -0.94
C ILE A 73 7.68 7.54 -2.38
N GLY A 74 6.38 7.36 -2.60
CA GLY A 74 5.79 7.34 -3.92
C GLY A 74 4.27 7.33 -3.82
N TRP A 75 3.61 7.46 -4.95
CA TRP A 75 2.15 7.47 -5.05
C TRP A 75 1.66 6.71 -6.28
N ALA A 76 0.42 6.26 -6.24
CA ALA A 76 -0.28 5.65 -7.37
C ALA A 76 -0.94 6.71 -8.23
N LYS A 77 -1.38 6.32 -9.42
CA LYS A 77 -2.32 7.10 -10.21
C LYS A 77 -3.72 6.98 -9.57
N PRO A 78 -4.29 8.07 -9.02
CA PRO A 78 -5.55 8.01 -8.29
C PRO A 78 -6.69 7.45 -9.13
N VAL A 79 -7.52 6.62 -8.52
CA VAL A 79 -8.73 6.10 -9.14
C VAL A 79 -9.79 7.21 -9.25
N PRO A 80 -10.41 7.40 -10.43
CA PRO A 80 -11.46 8.40 -10.57
C PRO A 80 -12.73 7.95 -9.82
N VAL A 81 -13.26 8.87 -9.01
CA VAL A 81 -14.54 8.72 -8.32
C VAL A 81 -15.42 9.91 -8.70
N ASN A 82 -16.63 9.64 -9.16
CA ASN A 82 -17.65 10.64 -9.45
C ASN A 82 -18.72 10.66 -8.33
N PRO A 83 -18.70 11.67 -7.43
CA PRO A 83 -19.67 11.76 -6.33
C PRO A 83 -21.13 11.87 -6.79
N LEU A 84 -21.38 12.34 -8.02
CA LEU A 84 -22.73 12.49 -8.58
C LEU A 84 -23.36 11.14 -8.95
N HIS A 85 -22.55 10.10 -9.15
CA HIS A 85 -23.05 8.75 -9.42
C HIS A 85 -23.32 7.95 -8.14
N LEU A 86 -22.90 8.45 -6.97
CA LEU A 86 -23.10 7.76 -5.69
C LEU A 86 -24.56 7.88 -5.23
N ARG A 87 -25.16 6.75 -4.84
CA ARG A 87 -26.56 6.69 -4.36
C ARG A 87 -26.86 7.66 -3.20
N GLU A 88 -25.95 7.78 -2.24
CA GLU A 88 -25.96 8.78 -1.17
C GLU A 88 -24.64 9.56 -1.18
N THR A 89 -24.58 10.64 -1.95
CA THR A 89 -23.35 11.40 -2.24
C THR A 89 -22.47 11.64 -1.01
N ARG A 90 -22.99 12.24 0.06
CA ARG A 90 -22.16 12.60 1.23
C ARG A 90 -21.61 11.38 1.97
N LYS A 91 -22.49 10.43 2.33
CA LYS A 91 -22.10 9.27 3.13
C LYS A 91 -21.18 8.34 2.35
N HIS A 92 -21.54 8.04 1.11
CA HIS A 92 -20.75 7.13 0.29
C HIS A 92 -19.42 7.76 -0.13
N HIS A 93 -19.36 9.09 -0.34
CA HIS A 93 -18.08 9.75 -0.62
C HIS A 93 -17.10 9.58 0.56
N ILE A 94 -17.56 9.75 1.80
CA ILE A 94 -16.74 9.50 3.00
C ILE A 94 -16.30 8.03 3.08
N LEU A 95 -17.22 7.09 2.83
CA LEU A 95 -16.87 5.67 2.86
C LEU A 95 -15.87 5.29 1.77
N VAL A 96 -16.01 5.85 0.57
CA VAL A 96 -15.06 5.67 -0.53
C VAL A 96 -13.72 6.27 -0.14
N SER A 97 -13.64 7.49 0.40
CA SER A 97 -12.38 8.12 0.80
C SER A 97 -11.68 7.37 1.95
N LEU A 98 -12.45 6.70 2.83
CA LEU A 98 -11.90 5.86 3.89
C LEU A 98 -11.49 4.46 3.42
N ALA A 99 -11.96 4.00 2.26
CA ALA A 99 -11.70 2.64 1.78
C ALA A 99 -10.21 2.37 1.55
N GLY A 100 -9.50 3.30 0.89
CA GLY A 100 -8.05 3.21 0.70
C GLY A 100 -7.28 3.15 2.02
N PRO A 101 -7.35 4.17 2.89
CA PRO A 101 -6.69 4.15 4.20
C PRO A 101 -7.09 2.95 5.07
N GLY A 102 -8.37 2.56 5.04
CA GLY A 102 -8.87 1.38 5.73
C GLY A 102 -8.21 0.09 5.24
N SER A 103 -8.05 -0.08 3.94
CA SER A 103 -7.35 -1.24 3.37
C SER A 103 -5.88 -1.31 3.79
N ASN A 104 -5.21 -0.17 3.88
CA ASN A 104 -3.84 -0.09 4.37
C ASN A 104 -3.77 -0.46 5.86
N LEU A 105 -4.66 0.05 6.71
CA LEU A 105 -4.69 -0.33 8.12
C LEU A 105 -4.96 -1.82 8.33
N LEU A 106 -5.84 -2.42 7.52
CA LEU A 106 -6.07 -3.88 7.53
C LEU A 106 -4.80 -4.63 7.14
N LEU A 107 -4.10 -4.18 6.10
CA LEU A 107 -2.86 -4.81 5.64
C LEU A 107 -1.72 -4.64 6.67
N ALA A 108 -1.64 -3.48 7.34
CA ALA A 108 -0.73 -3.24 8.46
C ALA A 108 -1.02 -4.19 9.63
N GLY A 109 -2.30 -4.36 9.99
CA GLY A 109 -2.73 -5.32 11.01
C GLY A 109 -2.35 -6.76 10.66
N LEU A 110 -2.50 -7.15 9.39
CA LEU A 110 -2.06 -8.46 8.90
C LEU A 110 -0.55 -8.64 9.07
N PHE A 111 0.26 -7.67 8.65
CA PHE A 111 1.71 -7.73 8.83
C PHE A 111 2.12 -7.81 10.30
N LEU A 112 1.49 -7.04 11.18
CA LEU A 112 1.73 -7.11 12.62
C LEU A 112 1.38 -8.50 13.18
N GLY A 113 0.22 -9.06 12.81
CA GLY A 113 -0.17 -10.41 13.22
C GLY A 113 0.83 -11.47 12.80
N LEU A 114 1.35 -11.37 11.56
CA LEU A 114 2.39 -12.27 11.05
C LEU A 114 3.71 -12.11 11.82
N ILE A 115 4.13 -10.88 12.13
CA ILE A 115 5.33 -10.63 12.95
C ILE A 115 5.19 -11.28 14.33
N LEU A 116 4.05 -11.07 15.00
CA LEU A 116 3.79 -11.63 16.32
C LEU A 116 3.80 -13.16 16.28
N LEU A 117 3.11 -13.77 15.31
CA LEU A 117 3.07 -15.22 15.13
C LEU A 117 4.49 -15.81 14.94
N LEU A 118 5.32 -15.16 14.12
CA LEU A 118 6.69 -15.61 13.89
C LEU A 118 7.61 -15.38 15.09
N SER A 119 7.31 -14.38 15.94
CA SER A 119 8.08 -14.09 17.15
C SER A 119 7.82 -15.09 18.30
N MET A 120 6.67 -15.75 18.32
CA MET A 120 6.31 -16.69 19.39
C MET A 120 7.19 -17.95 19.43
N ASN A 121 7.83 -18.32 18.31
CA ASN A 121 8.72 -19.48 18.20
C ASN A 121 10.17 -19.09 17.88
N TRP A 122 10.59 -17.88 18.28
CA TRP A 122 11.83 -17.23 17.83
C TRP A 122 13.08 -18.12 17.89
N GLU A 123 13.31 -18.89 18.97
CA GLU A 123 14.50 -19.77 19.06
C GLU A 123 14.45 -20.98 18.11
N ALA A 124 13.30 -21.66 18.00
CA ALA A 124 13.15 -22.82 17.12
C ALA A 124 13.15 -22.41 15.64
N THR A 125 12.54 -21.26 15.37
CA THR A 125 12.39 -20.67 14.05
C THR A 125 13.71 -20.05 13.54
N ALA A 126 14.46 -19.33 14.38
CA ALA A 126 15.76 -18.77 14.01
C ALA A 126 16.83 -19.86 13.75
N ARG A 127 16.81 -20.96 14.51
CA ARG A 127 17.74 -22.09 14.34
C ARG A 127 17.43 -22.94 13.10
N SER A 128 16.16 -23.08 12.72
CA SER A 128 15.75 -23.94 11.59
C SER A 128 15.85 -23.27 10.22
N LEU A 129 15.67 -21.95 10.15
CA LEU A 129 15.48 -21.25 8.87
C LEU A 129 16.61 -20.30 8.48
N GLY A 130 17.59 -20.05 9.37
CA GLY A 130 18.79 -19.27 9.05
C GLY A 130 18.48 -17.94 8.35
N GLY A 131 19.40 -17.45 7.51
CA GLY A 131 19.31 -16.13 6.85
C GLY A 131 18.03 -15.79 6.09
N LEU A 132 17.11 -16.74 5.82
CA LEU A 132 15.79 -16.52 5.19
C LEU A 132 14.84 -15.66 6.04
N PHE A 133 15.02 -15.64 7.37
CA PHE A 133 14.25 -14.74 8.24
C PHE A 133 14.59 -13.27 8.01
N THR A 134 15.80 -12.98 7.49
CA THR A 134 16.24 -11.59 7.37
C THR A 134 15.51 -10.83 6.26
N PRO A 135 15.29 -11.35 5.03
CA PRO A 135 14.48 -10.66 4.03
C PRO A 135 12.99 -10.70 4.35
N LEU A 136 12.48 -11.84 4.85
CA LEU A 136 11.06 -11.97 5.20
C LEU A 136 10.68 -11.03 6.35
N GLY A 137 11.44 -11.03 7.44
CA GLY A 137 11.23 -10.13 8.57
C GLY A 137 11.30 -8.66 8.17
N LYS A 138 12.25 -8.29 7.30
CA LYS A 138 12.32 -6.95 6.70
C LYS A 138 11.07 -6.63 5.88
N MET A 139 10.63 -7.54 5.02
CA MET A 139 9.43 -7.32 4.20
C MET A 139 8.18 -7.13 5.05
N LEU A 140 8.02 -7.90 6.13
CA LEU A 140 6.90 -7.75 7.07
C LEU A 140 6.95 -6.40 7.81
N LEU A 141 8.13 -6.02 8.30
CA LEU A 141 8.32 -4.73 8.99
C LEU A 141 8.09 -3.55 8.04
N ILE A 142 8.61 -3.63 6.81
CA ILE A 142 8.36 -2.64 5.76
C ILE A 142 6.86 -2.58 5.47
N GLY A 143 6.20 -3.73 5.30
CA GLY A 143 4.75 -3.83 5.09
C GLY A 143 3.96 -3.14 6.19
N LEU A 144 4.29 -3.41 7.46
CA LEU A 144 3.66 -2.75 8.59
C LEU A 144 3.86 -1.22 8.54
N MET A 145 5.12 -0.76 8.48
CA MET A 145 5.43 0.67 8.54
C MET A 145 4.88 1.44 7.34
N LEU A 146 5.02 0.88 6.14
CA LEU A 146 4.57 1.51 4.89
C LEU A 146 3.06 1.65 4.85
N ASN A 147 2.31 0.63 5.23
CA ASN A 147 0.85 0.71 5.22
C ASN A 147 0.31 1.64 6.31
N VAL A 148 0.92 1.67 7.49
CA VAL A 148 0.59 2.68 8.51
C VAL A 148 0.87 4.09 7.98
N ALA A 149 2.04 4.31 7.38
CA ALA A 149 2.40 5.60 6.81
C ALA A 149 1.41 6.03 5.72
N LEU A 150 1.12 5.17 4.74
CA LEU A 150 0.16 5.47 3.68
C LEU A 150 -1.24 5.74 4.23
N ALA A 151 -1.70 5.00 5.24
CA ALA A 151 -2.99 5.25 5.87
C ALA A 151 -3.03 6.62 6.55
N VAL A 152 -2.00 6.95 7.35
CA VAL A 152 -1.92 8.24 8.04
C VAL A 152 -1.87 9.38 7.03
N PHE A 153 -0.98 9.33 6.02
CA PHE A 153 -0.86 10.39 5.03
C PHE A 153 -2.15 10.64 4.24
N ASN A 154 -2.89 9.60 3.87
CA ASN A 154 -4.16 9.75 3.15
C ASN A 154 -5.34 10.19 4.05
N LEU A 155 -5.17 10.21 5.38
CA LEU A 155 -6.15 10.75 6.32
C LEU A 155 -5.85 12.19 6.73
N ILE A 156 -4.65 12.71 6.43
CA ILE A 156 -4.35 14.13 6.66
C ILE A 156 -5.04 14.94 5.56
N PRO A 157 -5.93 15.88 5.91
CA PRO A 157 -6.57 16.75 4.92
C PRO A 157 -5.55 17.81 4.47
N ILE A 158 -4.68 17.46 3.52
CA ILE A 158 -3.76 18.40 2.88
C ILE A 158 -4.38 18.81 1.52
N PRO A 159 -4.60 20.12 1.27
CA PRO A 159 -5.10 20.62 -0.01
C PRO A 159 -4.08 20.47 -1.16
#